data_AF-A0A7X9EIM9-F1
#
_entry.id   AF-A0A7X9EIM9-F1
#
_cell.length_a   1.000
_cell.length_b   1.000
_cell.length_c   1.000
_cell.angle_alpha   90.00
_cell.angle_beta   90.00
_cell.angle_gamma   90.00
#
_symmetry.space_group_name_H-M   'P 1'
#
loop_
_entity.id
_entity.type
_entity.pdbx_description
1 polymer ?
#
loop_
_entity_poly.entity_id
_entity_poly.type
_entity_poly.pdbx_seq_one_letter_code
_entity_poly.pdbx_strand_id
1 'polypeptide(L)'
;MKKFLIFGLLIFSFFAFASTTYYLLSEIKPLPKAIKKSKNLKIENGYYKYESKRIKVEVEPLLLKDLGKYFSEKGLENPFEETPGGFNYIFFRVRLENLSKETNIEFSPSSTILNNMLSKDDTSVYQMFYDKAEGDKKLEIIGKTMFFKPLTLPPGKWIERLLFYEYDELVPTKRMTLIFSNITAGKEMFELEFPFETKFTKEKSDAEDNER
;
A
#
# COMPACT_ATOMS: atom_id res chain seq x y z
N MET A 1 37.64 -51.60 -38.55
CA MET A 1 36.22 -51.61 -38.10
C MET A 1 36.18 -50.91 -36.75
N LYS A 2 35.82 -49.62 -36.74
CA LYS A 2 34.54 -49.07 -36.26
C LYS A 2 34.33 -49.23 -34.74
N LYS A 3 34.54 -48.10 -34.03
CA LYS A 3 33.77 -47.48 -32.91
C LYS A 3 33.51 -48.40 -31.69
N PHE A 4 33.84 -47.99 -30.46
CA PHE A 4 33.03 -47.08 -29.65
C PHE A 4 33.88 -46.27 -28.66
N LEU A 5 34.18 -45.03 -29.05
CA LEU A 5 34.13 -43.88 -28.15
C LEU A 5 32.65 -43.45 -28.06
N ILE A 6 32.29 -42.67 -27.04
CA ILE A 6 30.96 -42.12 -26.71
C ILE A 6 30.26 -42.91 -25.58
N PHE A 7 30.76 -42.71 -24.36
CA PHE A 7 29.89 -42.43 -23.20
C PHE A 7 29.74 -40.91 -23.10
N GLY A 8 29.32 -40.30 -24.21
CA GLY A 8 28.93 -38.92 -24.27
C GLY A 8 27.46 -38.84 -23.84
N LEU A 9 27.26 -38.21 -22.70
CA LEU A 9 26.45 -36.99 -22.67
C LEU A 9 25.08 -37.12 -23.38
N LEU A 10 24.12 -37.79 -22.75
CA LEU A 10 22.70 -37.71 -23.15
C LEU A 10 21.80 -38.29 -22.06
N ILE A 11 21.65 -37.54 -20.97
CA ILE A 11 20.35 -37.11 -20.41
C ILE A 11 20.64 -35.75 -19.77
N PHE A 12 20.91 -34.71 -20.56
CA PHE A 12 19.87 -33.71 -20.86
C PHE A 12 18.97 -33.45 -19.66
N SER A 13 19.43 -32.53 -18.80
CA SER A 13 18.62 -31.42 -18.33
C SER A 13 17.15 -31.73 -18.04
N PHE A 14 16.90 -32.53 -17.00
CA PHE A 14 15.76 -32.23 -16.13
C PHE A 14 16.16 -31.09 -15.19
N PHE A 15 16.50 -29.92 -15.75
CA PHE A 15 16.12 -28.69 -15.09
C PHE A 15 14.60 -28.69 -15.19
N ALA A 16 13.95 -29.28 -14.19
CA ALA A 16 12.58 -28.96 -13.92
C ALA A 16 12.57 -27.45 -13.69
N PHE A 17 12.23 -26.70 -14.74
CA PHE A 17 11.65 -25.38 -14.60
C PHE A 17 10.39 -25.60 -13.76
N ALA A 18 10.55 -25.59 -12.45
CA ALA A 18 9.44 -25.40 -11.54
C ALA A 18 8.94 -24.01 -11.91
N SER A 19 7.90 -23.94 -12.75
CA SER A 19 7.20 -22.70 -12.99
C SER A 19 6.73 -22.21 -11.64
N THR A 20 7.42 -21.22 -11.07
CA THR A 20 7.04 -20.66 -9.79
C THR A 20 5.67 -20.05 -10.00
N THR A 21 4.67 -20.67 -9.41
CA THR A 21 3.34 -20.09 -9.37
C THR A 21 3.40 -18.94 -8.38
N TYR A 22 3.10 -17.74 -8.84
CA TYR A 22 2.84 -16.60 -7.95
C TYR A 22 1.39 -16.16 -8.09
N TYR A 23 0.90 -15.44 -7.09
CA TYR A 23 -0.48 -14.97 -7.03
C TYR A 23 -0.48 -13.46 -7.06
N LEU A 24 -0.96 -12.83 -8.13
CA LEU A 24 -1.03 -11.38 -8.26
C LEU A 24 -2.32 -10.84 -7.63
N LEU A 25 -2.24 -9.82 -6.77
CA LEU A 25 -3.44 -9.12 -6.27
C LEU A 25 -4.18 -8.46 -7.45
N SER A 26 -5.40 -8.90 -7.73
CA SER A 26 -6.19 -8.43 -8.87
C SER A 26 -7.40 -7.58 -8.50
N GLU A 27 -7.87 -7.68 -7.25
CA GLU A 27 -8.96 -6.86 -6.72
C GLU A 27 -8.75 -6.64 -5.21
N ILE A 28 -8.93 -5.42 -4.76
CA ILE A 28 -9.07 -5.07 -3.34
C ILE A 28 -10.21 -4.05 -3.21
N LYS A 29 -11.14 -4.28 -2.28
CA LYS A 29 -12.30 -3.40 -2.09
C LYS A 29 -12.76 -3.35 -0.64
N PRO A 30 -13.37 -2.23 -0.20
CA PRO A 30 -14.00 -2.15 1.11
C PRO A 30 -15.02 -3.25 1.35
N LEU A 31 -15.04 -3.81 2.56
CA LEU A 31 -15.99 -4.83 2.98
C LEU A 31 -17.29 -4.19 3.55
N PRO A 32 -18.44 -4.26 2.85
CA PRO A 32 -19.66 -3.54 3.27
C PRO A 32 -20.22 -3.99 4.63
N LYS A 33 -20.01 -5.25 5.00
CA LYS A 33 -20.48 -5.80 6.29
C LYS A 33 -19.84 -5.11 7.49
N ALA A 34 -18.68 -4.46 7.33
CA ALA A 34 -17.96 -3.80 8.41
C ALA A 34 -18.59 -2.48 8.86
N ILE A 35 -19.30 -1.77 7.97
CA ILE A 35 -19.99 -0.50 8.28
C ILE A 35 -20.98 -0.68 9.44
N LYS A 36 -21.60 -1.86 9.57
CA LYS A 36 -22.63 -2.12 10.59
C LYS A 36 -22.14 -1.91 12.03
N LYS A 37 -20.83 -1.89 12.26
CA LYS A 37 -20.24 -1.76 13.60
C LYS A 37 -19.99 -0.31 14.03
N SER A 38 -19.95 0.67 13.11
CA SER A 38 -19.62 2.07 13.43
C SER A 38 -20.51 3.05 12.67
N LYS A 39 -21.20 3.94 13.40
CA LYS A 39 -22.07 4.98 12.81
C LYS A 39 -21.29 6.05 12.05
N ASN A 40 -19.99 6.18 12.34
CA ASN A 40 -19.12 7.21 11.78
C ASN A 40 -18.39 6.74 10.53
N LEU A 41 -18.45 5.45 10.20
CA LEU A 41 -17.79 4.85 9.04
C LEU A 41 -18.80 4.61 7.93
N LYS A 42 -18.45 4.98 6.70
CA LYS A 42 -19.24 4.75 5.49
C LYS A 42 -18.34 4.23 4.36
N ILE A 43 -18.95 3.63 3.34
CA ILE A 43 -18.29 3.39 2.06
C ILE A 43 -18.95 4.31 1.03
N GLU A 44 -18.14 5.14 0.39
CA GLU A 44 -18.55 6.08 -0.66
C GLU A 44 -17.61 5.83 -1.85
N ASN A 45 -18.15 5.63 -3.05
CA ASN A 45 -17.36 5.46 -4.29
C ASN A 45 -16.21 4.43 -4.20
N GLY A 46 -16.41 3.32 -3.47
CA GLY A 46 -15.41 2.24 -3.39
C GLY A 46 -14.26 2.49 -2.41
N TYR A 47 -14.33 3.53 -1.56
CA TYR A 47 -13.38 3.78 -0.47
C TYR A 47 -14.09 3.96 0.87
N TYR A 48 -13.35 3.82 1.96
CA TYR A 48 -13.87 4.08 3.31
C TYR A 48 -13.79 5.55 3.67
N LYS A 49 -14.83 6.07 4.31
CA LYS A 49 -14.86 7.41 4.90
C LYS A 49 -15.31 7.32 6.34
N TYR A 50 -14.41 7.67 7.26
CA TYR A 50 -14.69 7.86 8.67
C TYR A 50 -14.77 9.35 8.97
N GLU A 51 -15.79 9.78 9.72
CA GLU A 51 -15.92 11.17 10.14
C GLU A 51 -16.45 11.28 11.58
N SER A 52 -15.69 11.96 12.43
CA SER A 52 -16.09 12.32 13.79
C SER A 52 -16.15 13.85 13.94
N LYS A 53 -16.39 14.33 15.16
CA LYS A 53 -16.33 15.78 15.44
C LYS A 53 -14.90 16.36 15.34
N ARG A 54 -13.87 15.51 15.40
CA ARG A 54 -12.46 15.94 15.50
C ARG A 54 -11.63 15.58 14.28
N ILE A 55 -11.90 14.43 13.68
CA ILE A 55 -11.08 13.88 12.60
C ILE A 55 -11.95 13.37 11.48
N LYS A 56 -11.43 13.45 10.26
CA LYS A 56 -11.97 12.75 9.11
C LYS A 56 -10.86 11.95 8.43
N VAL A 57 -11.16 10.71 8.08
CA VAL A 57 -10.21 9.78 7.47
C VAL A 57 -10.85 9.11 6.26
N GLU A 58 -10.21 9.22 5.10
CA GLU A 58 -10.58 8.52 3.88
C GLU A 58 -9.51 7.48 3.55
N VAL A 59 -9.91 6.26 3.24
CA VAL A 59 -9.00 5.15 2.87
C VAL A 59 -9.48 4.50 1.59
N GLU A 60 -8.72 4.70 0.52
CA GLU A 60 -8.95 4.17 -0.81
C GLU A 60 -7.88 3.14 -1.15
N PRO A 61 -8.24 1.88 -1.44
CA PRO A 61 -7.28 0.89 -1.87
C PRO A 61 -6.95 1.10 -3.36
N LEU A 62 -5.68 0.98 -3.73
CA LEU A 62 -5.20 1.12 -5.11
C LEU A 62 -4.45 -0.17 -5.53
N LEU A 63 -4.60 -0.54 -6.79
CA LEU A 63 -3.81 -1.62 -7.39
C LEU A 63 -2.59 -1.04 -8.11
N LEU A 64 -1.55 -1.85 -8.29
CA LEU A 64 -0.32 -1.46 -9.00
C LEU A 64 -0.62 -0.85 -10.38
N LYS A 65 -1.54 -1.47 -11.15
CA LYS A 65 -1.96 -0.99 -12.48
C LYS A 65 -2.61 0.40 -12.48
N ASP A 66 -3.15 0.84 -11.35
CA ASP A 66 -3.87 2.11 -11.23
C ASP A 66 -2.94 3.26 -10.77
N LEU A 67 -1.73 2.95 -10.31
CA LEU A 67 -0.78 3.95 -9.80
C LEU A 67 -0.30 4.93 -10.85
N GLY A 68 -0.02 4.46 -12.08
CA GLY A 68 0.41 5.34 -13.17
C GLY A 68 -0.60 6.46 -13.41
N LYS A 69 -1.89 6.11 -13.48
CA LYS A 69 -2.98 7.09 -13.58
C LYS A 69 -3.01 8.02 -12.37
N TYR A 70 -2.97 7.46 -11.15
CA TYR A 70 -3.00 8.22 -9.91
C TYR A 70 -1.89 9.29 -9.78
N PHE A 71 -0.64 8.96 -10.15
CA PHE A 71 0.46 9.93 -10.16
C PHE A 71 0.32 10.94 -11.31
N SER A 72 -0.09 10.50 -12.50
CA SER A 72 -0.28 11.38 -13.66
C SER A 72 -1.35 12.46 -13.45
N GLU A 73 -2.46 12.13 -12.79
CA GLU A 73 -3.53 13.10 -12.45
C GLU A 73 -3.05 14.20 -11.50
N LYS A 74 -1.92 13.97 -10.83
CA LYS A 74 -1.28 14.90 -9.89
C LYS A 74 -0.03 15.58 -10.48
N GLY A 75 0.25 15.34 -11.77
CA GLY A 75 1.43 15.88 -12.45
C GLY A 75 2.76 15.34 -11.92
N LEU A 76 2.75 14.13 -11.35
CA LEU A 76 3.94 13.48 -10.80
C LEU A 76 4.35 12.27 -11.64
N GLU A 77 5.66 11.96 -11.62
CA GLU A 77 6.20 10.70 -12.13
C GLU A 77 5.84 9.54 -11.20
N ASN A 78 5.59 8.35 -11.77
CA ASN A 78 5.25 7.17 -10.99
C ASN A 78 6.54 6.46 -10.50
N PRO A 79 6.85 6.49 -9.20
CA PRO A 79 8.07 5.87 -8.68
C PRO A 79 8.04 4.33 -8.71
N PHE A 80 6.89 3.72 -9.06
CA PHE A 80 6.72 2.27 -9.15
C PHE A 80 6.71 1.75 -10.59
N GLU A 81 7.00 2.58 -11.58
CA GLU A 81 6.96 2.21 -13.01
C GLU A 81 7.93 1.06 -13.36
N GLU A 82 9.10 1.01 -12.72
CA GLU A 82 10.11 -0.04 -12.93
C GLU A 82 9.94 -1.25 -12.00
N THR A 83 8.85 -1.32 -11.22
CA THR A 83 8.66 -2.42 -10.26
C THR A 83 8.51 -3.76 -11.00
N PRO A 84 9.38 -4.76 -10.77
CA PRO A 84 9.33 -6.02 -11.51
C PRO A 84 7.99 -6.74 -11.36
N GLY A 85 7.53 -7.35 -12.45
CA GLY A 85 6.39 -8.27 -12.41
C GLY A 85 6.67 -9.41 -11.42
N GLY A 86 5.78 -9.61 -10.45
CA GLY A 86 5.91 -10.66 -9.43
C GLY A 86 5.93 -10.15 -7.98
N PHE A 87 6.16 -8.86 -7.73
CA PHE A 87 5.97 -8.29 -6.40
C PHE A 87 4.49 -7.97 -6.14
N ASN A 88 3.96 -8.50 -5.04
CA ASN A 88 2.58 -8.23 -4.64
C ASN A 88 2.51 -7.00 -3.72
N TYR A 89 2.52 -5.81 -4.32
CA TYR A 89 2.28 -4.60 -3.54
C TYR A 89 0.79 -4.31 -3.36
N ILE A 90 0.45 -3.86 -2.17
CA ILE A 90 -0.89 -3.40 -1.80
C ILE A 90 -0.78 -1.92 -1.43
N PHE A 91 -1.53 -1.08 -2.12
CA PHE A 91 -1.48 0.37 -1.93
C PHE A 91 -2.76 0.89 -1.30
N PHE A 92 -2.62 1.88 -0.41
CA PHE A 92 -3.74 2.61 0.18
C PHE A 92 -3.47 4.11 0.11
N ARG A 93 -4.33 4.84 -0.59
CA ARG A 93 -4.41 6.29 -0.45
C ARG A 93 -5.20 6.61 0.82
N VAL A 94 -4.56 7.32 1.73
CA VAL A 94 -5.11 7.74 3.01
C VAL A 94 -5.15 9.24 3.07
N ARG A 95 -6.34 9.83 3.29
CA ARG A 95 -6.48 11.26 3.57
C ARG A 95 -6.94 11.45 5.00
N LEU A 96 -6.14 12.15 5.81
CA LEU A 96 -6.46 12.52 7.19
C LEU A 96 -6.69 14.03 7.26
N GLU A 97 -7.79 14.43 7.87
CA GLU A 97 -8.18 15.83 8.01
C GLU A 97 -8.50 16.15 9.48
N ASN A 98 -7.94 17.27 9.95
CA ASN A 98 -8.19 17.80 11.27
C ASN A 98 -9.40 18.74 11.27
N LEU A 99 -10.51 18.24 11.78
CA LEU A 99 -11.76 18.99 11.95
C LEU A 99 -11.83 19.73 13.30
N SER A 100 -10.85 19.53 14.18
CA SER A 100 -10.75 20.30 15.42
C SER A 100 -10.45 21.76 15.13
N LYS A 101 -10.93 22.66 16.00
CA LYS A 101 -10.70 24.10 15.92
C LYS A 101 -9.42 24.55 16.64
N GLU A 102 -8.96 23.77 17.61
CA GLU A 102 -7.96 24.22 18.59
C GLU A 102 -6.83 23.22 18.81
N THR A 103 -7.07 21.93 18.56
CA THR A 103 -6.10 20.88 18.87
C THR A 103 -5.45 20.36 17.60
N ASN A 104 -4.13 20.18 17.63
CA ASN A 104 -3.45 19.38 16.61
C ASN A 104 -3.91 17.92 16.70
N ILE A 105 -3.84 17.23 15.56
CA ILE A 105 -3.84 15.77 15.53
C ILE A 105 -2.39 15.30 15.56
N GLU A 106 -2.09 14.37 16.46
CA GLU A 106 -0.83 13.63 16.44
C GLU A 106 -1.08 12.21 15.92
N PHE A 107 -0.29 11.78 14.94
CA PHE A 107 -0.39 10.44 14.35
C PHE A 107 0.99 9.94 13.93
N SER A 108 1.40 8.78 14.43
CA SER A 108 2.63 8.15 13.92
C SER A 108 2.31 7.24 12.73
N PRO A 109 3.00 7.37 11.59
CA PRO A 109 2.85 6.42 10.49
C PRO A 109 3.16 4.96 10.91
N SER A 110 4.10 4.77 11.84
CA SER A 110 4.43 3.45 12.42
C SER A 110 3.29 2.80 13.20
N SER A 111 2.25 3.56 13.53
CA SER A 111 1.05 3.06 14.19
C SER A 111 0.03 2.50 13.19
N THR A 112 0.38 2.41 11.91
CA THR A 112 -0.47 1.79 10.88
C THR A 112 -0.09 0.34 10.65
N ILE A 113 -1.06 -0.55 10.77
CA ILE A 113 -0.87 -2.00 10.68
C ILE A 113 -1.78 -2.55 9.58
N LEU A 114 -1.27 -3.43 8.71
CA LEU A 114 -2.08 -4.21 7.77
C LEU A 114 -1.98 -5.70 8.13
N ASN A 115 -3.00 -6.26 8.78
CA ASN A 115 -2.94 -7.63 9.34
C ASN A 115 -1.61 -7.88 10.10
N ASN A 116 -0.89 -8.96 9.76
CA ASN A 116 0.43 -9.31 10.28
C ASN A 116 1.55 -8.92 9.30
N MET A 117 1.25 -8.17 8.24
CA MET A 117 2.26 -7.77 7.27
C MET A 117 3.12 -6.68 7.90
N LEU A 118 4.43 -6.93 7.91
CA LEU A 118 5.38 -5.89 8.23
C LEU A 118 5.39 -4.89 7.07
N SER A 119 5.30 -3.60 7.37
CA SER A 119 5.66 -2.58 6.38
C SER A 119 7.08 -2.90 5.92
N LYS A 120 7.27 -3.16 4.62
CA LYS A 120 8.51 -3.76 4.11
C LYS A 120 9.75 -2.91 4.39
N ASP A 121 9.53 -1.65 4.71
CA ASP A 121 10.44 -0.85 5.50
C ASP A 121 9.61 0.02 6.44
N ASP A 122 10.11 0.30 7.64
CA ASP A 122 9.61 1.41 8.45
C ASP A 122 9.67 2.75 7.67
N THR A 123 10.36 2.78 6.51
CA THR A 123 10.57 3.92 5.58
C THR A 123 9.43 4.13 4.57
N SER A 124 8.47 3.22 4.40
CA SER A 124 7.63 3.18 3.19
C SER A 124 6.31 3.97 3.27
N VAL A 125 6.37 5.27 3.64
CA VAL A 125 5.25 6.21 3.59
C VAL A 125 5.55 7.34 2.61
N TYR A 126 4.89 7.33 1.46
CA TYR A 126 4.91 8.48 0.56
C TYR A 126 3.88 9.50 1.04
N GLN A 127 4.36 10.65 1.47
CA GLN A 127 3.48 11.78 1.73
C GLN A 127 3.20 12.50 0.40
N MET A 128 1.93 12.64 0.07
CA MET A 128 1.51 13.36 -1.13
C MET A 128 0.63 14.54 -0.74
N PHE A 129 1.15 15.73 -1.03
CA PHE A 129 0.50 17.04 -0.98
C PHE A 129 0.18 17.62 0.40
N TYR A 130 0.72 18.83 0.61
CA TYR A 130 0.41 19.73 1.71
C TYR A 130 -0.40 20.92 1.18
N ASP A 131 -1.41 21.37 1.93
CA ASP A 131 -1.81 22.78 1.88
C ASP A 131 -0.97 23.58 2.89
N LYS A 132 0.31 23.77 2.55
CA LYS A 132 1.24 24.64 3.27
C LYS A 132 2.07 25.39 2.25
N ALA A 133 2.13 26.72 2.37
CA ALA A 133 3.02 27.55 1.55
C ALA A 133 4.46 26.98 1.62
N GLU A 134 5.06 26.76 0.45
CA GLU A 134 6.44 26.21 0.27
C GLU A 134 6.65 24.74 0.65
N GLY A 135 5.59 23.93 0.77
CA GLY A 135 5.70 22.49 1.03
C GLY A 135 6.56 21.76 -0.01
N ASP A 136 6.34 22.04 -1.29
CA ASP A 136 7.00 21.36 -2.42
C ASP A 136 8.52 21.63 -2.45
N LYS A 137 8.93 22.89 -2.25
CA LYS A 137 10.36 23.27 -2.20
C LYS A 137 11.12 22.60 -1.05
N LYS A 138 10.47 22.40 0.10
CA LYS A 138 11.08 21.71 1.24
C LYS A 138 11.19 20.20 1.02
N LEU A 139 10.29 19.63 0.23
CA LEU A 139 10.31 18.21 -0.16
C LEU A 139 11.36 17.93 -1.23
N GLU A 140 11.57 18.86 -2.17
CA GLU A 140 12.64 18.79 -3.18
C GLU A 140 14.05 18.89 -2.57
N ILE A 141 14.27 19.79 -1.60
CA ILE A 141 15.60 20.02 -0.98
C ILE A 141 16.15 18.78 -0.25
N ILE A 142 15.26 17.88 0.19
CA ILE A 142 15.64 16.66 0.93
C ILE A 142 15.64 15.40 0.05
N GLY A 143 15.47 15.56 -1.28
CA GLY A 143 15.97 14.63 -2.30
C GLY A 143 15.39 13.21 -2.37
N LYS A 144 14.41 12.88 -1.54
CA LYS A 144 13.64 11.61 -1.41
C LYS A 144 13.01 11.69 -0.03
N THR A 145 11.69 11.53 0.15
CA THR A 145 11.18 11.57 1.54
C THR A 145 10.05 10.63 1.87
N MET A 146 10.49 9.38 2.02
CA MET A 146 10.09 8.46 3.08
C MET A 146 10.06 9.18 4.45
N PHE A 147 8.88 9.54 4.96
CA PHE A 147 8.75 10.29 6.22
C PHE A 147 8.23 9.39 7.36
N PHE A 148 9.12 9.06 8.28
CA PHE A 148 8.82 8.41 9.57
C PHE A 148 8.29 9.37 10.64
N LYS A 149 8.40 10.68 10.42
CA LYS A 149 8.15 11.60 11.52
C LYS A 149 6.68 11.51 11.94
N PRO A 150 6.42 11.44 13.25
CA PRO A 150 5.09 11.67 13.79
C PRO A 150 4.49 12.91 13.12
N LEU A 151 3.29 12.72 12.59
CA LEU A 151 2.51 13.76 11.96
C LEU A 151 1.85 14.58 13.07
N THR A 152 2.24 15.86 13.15
CA THR A 152 1.47 16.89 13.85
C THR A 152 0.67 17.67 12.82
N LEU A 153 -0.64 17.45 12.76
CA LEU A 153 -1.55 18.07 11.79
C LEU A 153 -2.37 19.20 12.46
N PRO A 154 -2.15 20.47 12.10
CA PRO A 154 -2.86 21.60 12.71
C PRO A 154 -4.38 21.62 12.46
N PRO A 155 -5.16 22.34 13.27
CA PRO A 155 -6.58 22.60 13.04
C PRO A 155 -6.89 23.04 11.61
N GLY A 156 -7.95 22.47 11.01
CA GLY A 156 -8.42 22.81 9.67
C GLY A 156 -7.51 22.38 8.52
N LYS A 157 -6.43 21.64 8.81
CA LYS A 157 -5.51 21.12 7.80
C LYS A 157 -5.78 19.65 7.51
N TRP A 158 -5.43 19.25 6.30
CA TRP A 158 -5.48 17.88 5.85
C TRP A 158 -4.15 17.45 5.24
N ILE A 159 -3.97 16.15 5.15
CA ILE A 159 -2.82 15.48 4.55
C ILE A 159 -3.30 14.27 3.77
N GLU A 160 -2.67 14.00 2.64
CA GLU A 160 -2.82 12.76 1.90
C GLU A 160 -1.50 11.96 1.92
N ARG A 161 -1.60 10.64 2.03
CA ARG A 161 -0.47 9.72 2.07
C ARG A 161 -0.80 8.50 1.25
N LEU A 162 0.17 8.01 0.50
CA LEU A 162 0.13 6.69 -0.12
C LEU A 162 0.92 5.75 0.78
N LEU A 163 0.21 4.81 1.40
CA LEU A 163 0.79 3.69 2.14
C LEU A 163 0.93 2.51 1.19
N PHE A 164 2.01 1.74 1.33
CA PHE A 164 2.17 0.51 0.58
C PHE A 164 2.76 -0.60 1.43
N TYR A 165 2.34 -1.81 1.13
CA TYR A 165 2.70 -3.03 1.83
C TYR A 165 3.13 -4.07 0.81
N GLU A 166 4.19 -4.81 1.11
CA GLU A 166 4.51 -6.01 0.35
C GLU A 166 3.76 -7.18 0.93
N TYR A 167 3.09 -7.92 0.06
CA TYR A 167 2.43 -9.16 0.39
C TYR A 167 3.40 -10.31 0.12
N ASP A 168 4.00 -10.81 1.20
CA ASP A 168 4.99 -11.89 1.22
C ASP A 168 4.40 -13.26 1.58
N GLU A 169 3.09 -13.31 1.86
CA GLU A 169 2.37 -14.51 2.21
C GLU A 169 2.30 -15.51 1.04
N LEU A 170 2.56 -16.79 1.33
CA LEU A 170 2.61 -17.87 0.34
C LEU A 170 1.24 -18.21 -0.28
N VAL A 171 0.14 -17.83 0.39
CA VAL A 171 -1.22 -18.23 0.01
C VAL A 171 -2.17 -17.02 0.05
N PRO A 172 -2.91 -16.76 -1.04
CA PRO A 172 -3.89 -15.67 -1.13
C PRO A 172 -4.83 -15.54 0.07
N THR A 173 -4.74 -14.42 0.77
CA THR A 173 -5.67 -14.08 1.84
C THR A 173 -6.92 -13.46 1.21
N LYS A 174 -8.11 -13.87 1.64
CA LYS A 174 -9.39 -13.33 1.12
C LYS A 174 -9.82 -12.01 1.78
N ARG A 175 -9.22 -11.68 2.93
CA ARG A 175 -9.56 -10.51 3.74
C ARG A 175 -8.33 -9.91 4.38
N MET A 176 -8.29 -8.60 4.42
CA MET A 176 -7.24 -7.84 5.10
C MET A 176 -7.85 -6.70 5.89
N THR A 177 -7.19 -6.24 6.95
CA THR A 177 -7.64 -5.10 7.73
C THR A 177 -6.48 -4.14 7.90
N LEU A 178 -6.66 -2.91 7.41
CA LEU A 178 -5.79 -1.79 7.71
C LEU A 178 -6.26 -1.16 9.03
N ILE A 179 -5.35 -0.94 9.95
CA ILE A 179 -5.62 -0.41 11.29
C ILE A 179 -4.76 0.83 11.47
N PHE A 180 -5.38 1.96 11.78
CA PHE A 180 -4.68 3.11 12.34
C PHE A 180 -4.82 3.06 13.86
N SER A 181 -3.73 2.72 14.54
CA SER A 181 -3.68 2.79 16.00
C SER A 181 -3.23 4.19 16.44
N ASN A 182 -3.74 4.66 17.58
CA ASN A 182 -3.24 5.85 18.29
C ASN A 182 -3.24 7.18 17.50
N ILE A 183 -4.30 7.48 16.73
CA ILE A 183 -4.52 8.87 16.28
C ILE A 183 -5.01 9.66 17.49
N THR A 184 -4.35 10.74 17.86
CA THR A 184 -4.77 11.55 19.02
C THR A 184 -5.18 12.96 18.60
N ALA A 185 -6.24 13.48 19.21
CA ALA A 185 -6.68 14.88 19.06
C ALA A 185 -6.98 15.45 20.45
N GLY A 186 -6.00 16.13 21.05
CA GLY A 186 -6.07 16.55 22.45
C GLY A 186 -6.08 15.35 23.41
N LYS A 187 -7.18 15.15 24.13
CA LYS A 187 -7.37 14.01 25.06
C LYS A 187 -8.10 12.82 24.42
N GLU A 188 -8.62 12.99 23.20
CA GLU A 188 -9.33 11.93 22.49
C GLU A 188 -8.31 11.08 21.71
N MET A 189 -8.47 9.76 21.80
CA MET A 189 -7.69 8.78 21.05
C MET A 189 -8.64 8.01 20.13
N PHE A 190 -8.21 7.79 18.89
CA PHE A 190 -8.94 7.07 17.88
C PHE A 190 -8.12 5.87 17.42
N GLU A 191 -8.80 4.72 17.39
CA GLU A 191 -8.34 3.51 16.73
C GLU A 191 -9.34 3.19 15.63
N LEU A 192 -8.86 3.12 14.40
CA LEU A 192 -9.71 2.99 13.22
C LEU A 192 -9.34 1.72 12.44
N GLU A 193 -10.31 0.86 12.21
CA GLU A 193 -10.16 -0.37 11.44
C GLU A 193 -10.89 -0.27 10.10
N PHE A 194 -10.20 -0.66 9.02
CA PHE A 194 -10.70 -0.65 7.65
C PHE A 194 -10.49 -2.03 7.02
N PRO A 195 -11.52 -2.89 7.03
CA PRO A 195 -11.40 -4.23 6.46
C PRO A 195 -11.72 -4.27 4.96
N PHE A 196 -10.92 -5.00 4.20
CA PHE A 196 -11.01 -5.16 2.77
C PHE A 196 -11.25 -6.63 2.40
N GLU A 197 -11.94 -6.84 1.28
CA GLU A 197 -11.97 -8.12 0.57
C GLU A 197 -10.98 -8.07 -0.58
N THR A 198 -10.23 -9.15 -0.76
CA THR A 198 -9.15 -9.27 -1.74
C THR A 198 -9.36 -10.48 -2.65
N LYS A 199 -8.96 -10.34 -3.92
CA LYS A 199 -8.87 -11.45 -4.88
C LYS A 199 -7.50 -11.45 -5.54
N PHE A 200 -7.01 -12.66 -5.77
CA PHE A 200 -5.72 -12.90 -6.41
C PHE A 200 -5.91 -13.73 -7.66
N THR A 201 -5.13 -13.43 -8.69
CA THR A 201 -5.05 -14.20 -9.92
C THR A 201 -3.76 -15.03 -9.90
N LYS A 202 -3.85 -16.29 -10.31
CA LYS A 202 -2.69 -17.18 -10.41
C LYS A 202 -1.93 -16.86 -11.69
N GLU A 203 -0.67 -16.49 -11.58
CA GLU A 203 0.23 -16.30 -12.72
C GLU A 203 1.31 -17.38 -12.72
N LYS A 204 1.74 -17.77 -13.92
CA LYS A 204 2.89 -18.64 -14.13
C LYS A 204 4.01 -17.75 -14.64
N SER A 205 5.14 -17.68 -13.94
CA SER A 205 6.33 -17.07 -14.53
C SER A 205 6.90 -18.06 -15.55
N ASP A 206 6.90 -17.69 -16.82
CA ASP A 206 7.82 -18.30 -17.77
C ASP A 206 9.21 -17.73 -17.44
N ALA A 207 10.16 -18.58 -17.08
CA ALA A 207 11.43 -18.21 -16.48
C ALA A 207 12.43 -17.54 -17.45
N GLU A 208 11.97 -16.85 -18.49
CA GLU A 208 12.82 -16.28 -19.56
C GLU A 208 13.10 -14.77 -19.42
N ASP A 209 12.41 -14.04 -18.55
CA ASP A 209 12.53 -12.55 -18.51
C ASP A 209 13.56 -11.98 -17.52
N ASN A 210 14.37 -12.80 -16.84
CA ASN A 210 15.37 -12.34 -15.85
C ASN A 210 16.83 -12.23 -16.39
N GLU A 211 17.03 -12.14 -17.70
CA GLU A 211 18.35 -11.84 -18.31
C GLU A 211 18.32 -10.68 -19.32
N ARG A 212 17.68 -9.54 -18.98
CA ARG A 212 17.88 -8.28 -19.73
C ARG A 212 18.23 -7.11 -18.85
#